data_AF-A0A2K8QQU3-F1
#
_entry.id   AF-A0A2K8QQU3-F1
#
_cell.length_a   1.000
_cell.length_b   1.000
_cell.length_c   1.000
_cell.angle_alpha   90.00
_cell.angle_beta   90.00
_cell.angle_gamma   90.00
#
_symmetry.space_group_name_H-M   'P 1'
#
loop_
_entity.id
_entity.type
_entity.pdbx_description
1 polymer ?
#
loop_
_entity_poly.entity_id
_entity_poly.type
_entity_poly.pdbx_seq_one_letter_code
_entity_poly.pdbx_strand_id
1 'polypeptide(L)'
;MKKIACTSLLIALLASLQSKASISLVKNEDQALSNEVVKYGNARGVVDIKSQSEQSFDIIEDGKYIGTIVPAKGFHKNYYPLCFIGWSTDKKTISDIVPSIGQGSFELSLCSTLDGVGKIEEKERTFIGFVYTVGLRDRYAQNYFLIELNKGNKTIEDKSQLIERFQNDSEKKSIADLRKDIKKIDKRKQ
;
A
#
# COMPACT_ATOMS: atom_id res chain seq x y z
N MET A 1 -70.02 -14.77 -8.93
CA MET A 1 -69.34 -13.56 -9.45
C MET A 1 -67.97 -13.45 -8.79
N LYS A 2 -66.93 -13.29 -9.61
CA LYS A 2 -65.51 -13.53 -9.29
C LYS A 2 -65.00 -12.61 -8.17
N LYS A 3 -64.42 -13.20 -7.12
CA LYS A 3 -63.54 -12.46 -6.18
C LYS A 3 -62.12 -12.46 -6.74
N ILE A 4 -61.61 -11.25 -6.90
CA ILE A 4 -60.26 -10.90 -7.30
C ILE A 4 -59.30 -11.36 -6.19
N ALA A 5 -58.34 -12.22 -6.51
CA ALA A 5 -57.17 -12.43 -5.68
C ALA A 5 -55.97 -11.96 -6.50
N CYS A 6 -55.52 -10.75 -6.19
CA CYS A 6 -54.34 -10.12 -6.76
C CYS A 6 -53.13 -10.81 -6.14
N THR A 7 -52.58 -11.81 -6.83
CA THR A 7 -51.43 -12.58 -6.38
C THR A 7 -50.19 -11.67 -6.38
N SER A 8 -49.57 -11.57 -5.21
CA SER A 8 -48.49 -10.65 -4.84
C SER A 8 -47.34 -10.57 -5.86
N LEU A 9 -47.16 -9.38 -6.42
CA LEU A 9 -45.93 -8.94 -7.09
C LEU A 9 -44.98 -8.38 -6.01
N LEU A 10 -44.16 -9.23 -5.39
CA LEU A 10 -43.21 -8.85 -4.34
C LEU A 10 -41.89 -9.64 -4.47
N ILE A 11 -41.24 -9.60 -5.64
CA ILE A 11 -39.92 -10.22 -5.88
C ILE A 11 -38.99 -9.23 -6.62
N ALA A 12 -38.92 -7.96 -6.20
CA ALA A 12 -38.05 -6.97 -6.87
C ALA A 12 -37.19 -6.12 -5.93
N LEU A 13 -36.97 -6.53 -4.66
CA LEU A 13 -36.13 -5.79 -3.71
C LEU A 13 -35.02 -6.61 -3.04
N LEU A 14 -34.65 -7.75 -3.62
CA LEU A 14 -33.39 -8.44 -3.32
C LEU A 14 -32.26 -8.00 -4.26
N ALA A 15 -32.25 -6.73 -4.67
CA ALA A 15 -31.04 -6.12 -5.17
C ALA A 15 -30.09 -6.03 -3.97
N SER A 16 -29.29 -7.08 -3.80
CA SER A 16 -28.22 -7.17 -2.81
C SER A 16 -27.48 -5.84 -2.78
N LEU A 17 -27.57 -5.14 -1.65
CA LEU A 17 -26.68 -4.03 -1.33
C LEU A 17 -25.26 -4.62 -1.34
N GLN A 18 -24.59 -4.58 -2.48
CA GLN A 18 -23.16 -4.86 -2.55
C GLN A 18 -22.46 -3.70 -1.86
N SER A 19 -22.41 -3.77 -0.53
CA SER A 19 -21.61 -2.87 0.28
C SER A 19 -20.16 -3.10 -0.11
N LYS A 20 -19.63 -2.23 -0.96
CA LYS A 20 -18.19 -2.21 -1.23
C LYS A 20 -17.53 -1.70 0.04
N ALA A 21 -16.83 -2.59 0.74
CA ALA A 21 -16.08 -2.25 1.93
C ALA A 21 -15.15 -1.08 1.64
N SER A 22 -15.38 0.05 2.33
CA SER A 22 -14.67 1.29 2.11
C SER A 22 -13.40 1.28 2.95
N ILE A 23 -12.26 1.36 2.28
CA ILE A 23 -10.96 1.49 2.96
C ILE A 23 -10.61 2.97 3.11
N SER A 24 -10.10 3.42 4.25
CA SER A 24 -9.54 4.75 4.40
C SER A 24 -8.13 4.70 4.97
N LEU A 25 -7.31 5.67 4.55
CA LEU A 25 -6.01 5.93 5.14
C LEU A 25 -6.17 7.11 6.09
N VAL A 26 -5.98 6.86 7.38
CA VAL A 26 -6.02 7.88 8.42
C VAL A 26 -4.59 8.12 8.86
N LYS A 27 -4.12 9.38 8.82
CA LYS A 27 -2.74 9.70 9.24
C LYS A 27 -2.52 9.18 10.65
N ASN A 28 -1.43 8.44 10.83
CA ASN A 28 -1.01 7.94 12.14
C ASN A 28 0.12 8.84 12.66
N GLU A 29 -0.11 9.47 13.81
CA GLU A 29 0.85 10.36 14.47
C GLU A 29 1.50 9.68 15.69
N ASP A 30 1.32 8.38 15.85
CA ASP A 30 1.84 7.62 16.97
C ASP A 30 3.33 7.33 16.80
N GLN A 31 4.15 8.02 17.59
CA GLN A 31 5.59 7.83 17.60
C GLN A 31 6.02 6.46 18.16
N ALA A 32 5.17 5.76 18.92
CA ALA A 32 5.51 4.45 19.47
C ALA A 32 5.80 3.45 18.35
N LEU A 33 4.97 3.41 17.31
CA LEU A 33 5.20 2.55 16.14
C LEU A 33 6.41 2.99 15.30
N SER A 34 6.72 4.29 15.26
CA SER A 34 7.94 4.79 14.62
C SER A 34 9.21 4.32 15.33
N ASN A 35 9.17 4.18 16.65
CA ASN A 35 10.28 3.59 17.41
C ASN A 35 10.34 2.07 17.25
N GLU A 36 9.18 1.42 17.18
CA GLU A 36 9.11 -0.01 16.97
C GLU A 36 9.70 -0.40 15.61
N VAL A 37 9.34 0.27 14.51
CA VAL A 37 9.89 -0.05 13.17
C VAL A 37 11.42 0.05 13.13
N VAL A 38 12.02 0.97 13.90
CA VAL A 38 13.48 1.06 14.08
C VAL A 38 14.01 -0.17 14.81
N LYS A 39 13.40 -0.54 15.94
CA LYS A 39 13.80 -1.72 16.72
C LYS A 39 13.70 -3.01 15.89
N TYR A 40 12.56 -3.22 15.25
CA TYR A 40 12.27 -4.42 14.47
C TYR A 40 13.13 -4.52 13.20
N GLY A 41 13.43 -3.39 12.55
CA GLY A 41 14.36 -3.31 11.43
C GLY A 41 15.82 -3.56 11.83
N ASN A 42 16.27 -3.02 12.96
CA ASN A 42 17.61 -3.28 13.51
C ASN A 42 17.81 -4.77 13.79
N ALA A 43 16.80 -5.44 14.36
CA ALA A 43 16.83 -6.89 14.59
C ALA A 43 16.94 -7.71 13.29
N ARG A 44 16.69 -7.11 12.12
CA ARG A 44 16.81 -7.70 10.78
C ARG A 44 18.02 -7.21 10.00
N GLY A 45 18.96 -6.53 10.66
CA GLY A 45 20.21 -6.08 10.05
C GLY A 45 20.08 -4.86 9.14
N VAL A 46 19.02 -4.06 9.30
CA VAL A 46 18.95 -2.71 8.76
C VAL A 46 19.50 -1.75 9.81
N VAL A 47 20.39 -0.84 9.42
CA VAL A 47 21.00 0.15 10.33
C VAL A 47 20.64 1.58 9.93
N ASP A 48 20.92 2.53 10.83
CA ASP A 48 20.65 3.96 10.66
C ASP A 48 19.22 4.27 10.21
N ILE A 49 18.26 3.54 10.78
CA ILE A 49 16.85 3.62 10.39
C ILE A 49 16.26 4.98 10.77
N LYS A 50 15.58 5.59 9.82
CA LYS A 50 14.73 6.77 10.03
C LYS A 50 13.31 6.43 9.59
N SER A 51 12.37 6.47 10.54
CA SER A 51 10.94 6.42 10.23
C SER A 51 10.53 7.66 9.43
N GLN A 52 9.62 7.48 8.48
CA GLN A 52 8.98 8.55 7.71
C GLN A 52 7.56 8.76 8.26
N SER A 53 7.48 9.10 9.55
CA SER A 53 6.24 9.18 10.33
C SER A 53 5.16 10.08 9.70
N GLU A 54 5.55 11.14 9.00
CA GLU A 54 4.61 12.02 8.28
C GLU A 54 3.81 11.32 7.18
N GLN A 55 4.27 10.15 6.73
CA GLN A 55 3.64 9.30 5.72
C GLN A 55 3.21 7.95 6.33
N SER A 56 2.96 7.89 7.65
CA SER A 56 2.40 6.71 8.31
C SER A 56 0.88 6.79 8.36
N PHE A 57 0.21 5.66 8.14
CA PHE A 57 -1.25 5.61 8.03
C PHE A 57 -1.83 4.38 8.70
N ASP A 58 -2.88 4.60 9.50
CA ASP A 58 -3.82 3.57 9.87
C ASP A 58 -4.73 3.26 8.69
N ILE A 59 -4.95 1.97 8.46
CA ILE A 59 -5.86 1.45 7.45
C ILE A 59 -7.14 1.02 8.15
N ILE A 60 -8.25 1.64 7.77
CA ILE A 60 -9.57 1.42 8.33
C ILE A 60 -10.48 0.85 7.24
N GLU A 61 -11.10 -0.30 7.49
CA GLU A 61 -12.13 -0.91 6.65
C GLU A 61 -13.49 -0.81 7.33
N ASP A 62 -14.44 -0.11 6.73
CA ASP A 62 -15.80 0.03 7.28
C ASP A 62 -15.82 0.45 8.76
N GLY A 63 -14.93 1.38 9.12
CA GLY A 63 -14.75 1.88 10.49
C GLY A 63 -13.91 0.98 11.41
N LYS A 64 -13.47 -0.20 10.96
CA LYS A 64 -12.65 -1.15 11.72
C LYS A 64 -11.19 -1.05 11.33
N TYR A 65 -10.31 -1.06 12.33
CA TYR A 65 -8.88 -1.10 12.09
C TYR A 65 -8.42 -2.45 11.52
N ILE A 66 -7.65 -2.42 10.43
CA ILE A 66 -7.06 -3.62 9.81
C ILE A 66 -5.54 -3.63 9.85
N GLY A 67 -4.88 -2.47 9.99
CA GLY A 67 -3.44 -2.41 10.22
C GLY A 67 -2.86 -1.00 10.04
N THR A 68 -1.58 -0.82 10.34
CA THR A 68 -0.86 0.44 10.20
C THR A 68 0.37 0.22 9.33
N ILE A 69 0.57 1.11 8.34
CA ILE A 69 1.81 1.18 7.56
C ILE A 69 2.72 2.26 8.13
N VAL A 70 3.98 1.91 8.34
CA VAL A 70 5.02 2.81 8.85
C VAL A 70 6.21 2.76 7.89
N PRO A 71 6.28 3.66 6.90
CA PRO A 71 7.41 3.70 5.99
C PRO A 71 8.68 4.14 6.71
N ALA A 72 9.80 3.54 6.35
CA ALA A 72 11.10 3.87 6.91
C ALA A 72 12.20 3.74 5.84
N LYS A 73 13.37 4.28 6.14
CA LYS A 73 14.58 4.10 5.34
C LYS A 73 15.78 3.83 6.22
N GLY A 74 16.77 3.14 5.69
CA GLY A 74 18.02 2.81 6.39
C GLY A 74 19.02 2.18 5.44
N PHE A 75 19.96 1.42 5.98
CA PHE A 75 21.00 0.75 5.20
C PHE A 75 21.05 -0.74 5.51
N HIS A 76 21.08 -1.57 4.47
CA HIS A 76 21.33 -3.00 4.61
C HIS A 76 22.83 -3.24 4.59
N LYS A 77 23.32 -4.09 5.52
CA LYS A 77 24.75 -4.43 5.62
C LYS A 77 25.65 -3.19 5.69
N ASN A 78 25.18 -2.09 6.30
CA ASN A 78 25.88 -0.80 6.45
C ASN A 78 26.17 -0.01 5.16
N TYR A 79 25.89 -0.54 3.96
CA TYR A 79 26.30 0.11 2.70
C TYR A 79 25.17 0.34 1.71
N TYR A 80 24.11 -0.47 1.73
CA TYR A 80 23.07 -0.44 0.69
C TYR A 80 21.85 0.34 1.17
N PRO A 81 21.59 1.57 0.66
CA PRO A 81 20.41 2.35 1.03
C PRO A 81 19.14 1.59 0.66
N LEU A 82 18.22 1.45 1.60
CA LEU A 82 16.93 0.80 1.37
C LEU A 82 15.77 1.59 1.97
N CYS A 83 14.63 1.51 1.30
CA CYS A 83 13.33 1.90 1.82
C CYS A 83 12.57 0.62 2.17
N PHE A 84 11.75 0.68 3.22
CA PHE A 84 10.90 -0.44 3.61
C PHE A 84 9.65 0.06 4.32
N ILE A 85 8.66 -0.82 4.46
CA ILE A 85 7.40 -0.54 5.14
C ILE A 85 7.28 -1.49 6.33
N GLY A 86 7.22 -0.94 7.54
CA GLY A 86 6.75 -1.67 8.71
C GLY A 86 5.24 -1.84 8.66
N TRP A 87 4.77 -3.04 8.98
CA TRP A 87 3.35 -3.39 9.08
C TRP A 87 3.00 -3.71 10.53
N SER A 88 1.96 -3.08 11.05
CA SER A 88 1.38 -3.42 12.35
C SER A 88 -0.05 -3.91 12.16
N THR A 89 -0.44 -4.95 12.89
CA THR A 89 -1.81 -5.48 12.92
C THR A 89 -2.55 -5.13 14.22
N ASP A 90 -1.88 -4.51 15.19
CA ASP A 90 -2.38 -4.27 16.55
C ASP A 90 -2.18 -2.82 17.06
N LYS A 91 -1.66 -1.93 16.20
CA LYS A 91 -1.23 -0.55 16.50
C LYS A 91 -0.09 -0.41 17.51
N LYS A 92 0.55 -1.50 17.93
CA LYS A 92 1.54 -1.49 19.03
C LYS A 92 2.87 -2.07 18.60
N THR A 93 2.83 -3.14 17.82
CA THR A 93 4.01 -3.88 17.39
C THR A 93 4.08 -3.94 15.87
N ILE A 94 5.29 -3.89 15.31
CA ILE A 94 5.49 -4.25 13.92
C ILE A 94 5.51 -5.78 13.83
N SER A 95 4.58 -6.33 13.08
CA SER A 95 4.47 -7.76 12.83
C SER A 95 5.29 -8.19 11.62
N ASP A 96 5.54 -7.30 10.66
CA ASP A 96 6.32 -7.58 9.46
C ASP A 96 7.03 -6.34 8.87
N ILE A 97 8.08 -6.56 8.09
CA ILE A 97 8.71 -5.54 7.25
C ILE A 97 8.69 -6.01 5.80
N VAL A 98 8.19 -5.16 4.91
CA VAL A 98 8.27 -5.35 3.46
C VAL A 98 9.34 -4.42 2.88
N PRO A 99 10.47 -4.96 2.39
CA PRO A 99 11.45 -4.18 1.64
C PRO A 99 10.82 -3.59 0.37
N SER A 100 11.14 -2.33 0.05
CA SER A 100 10.67 -1.67 -1.16
C SER A 100 11.83 -1.31 -2.09
N ILE A 101 12.34 -0.08 -2.02
CA ILE A 101 13.45 0.39 -2.87
C ILE A 101 14.79 -0.08 -2.31
N GLY A 102 15.73 -0.47 -3.16
CA GLY A 102 17.09 -0.92 -2.78
C GLY A 102 17.21 -2.41 -2.52
N GLN A 103 16.13 -3.18 -2.71
CA GLN A 103 16.13 -4.65 -2.65
C GLN A 103 15.15 -5.25 -3.67
N GLY A 104 15.28 -6.55 -3.94
CA GLY A 104 14.40 -7.29 -4.84
C GLY A 104 14.35 -6.67 -6.24
N SER A 105 13.14 -6.43 -6.75
CA SER A 105 12.91 -5.81 -8.06
C SER A 105 13.48 -4.38 -8.19
N PHE A 106 13.93 -3.78 -7.10
CA PHE A 106 14.47 -2.41 -7.04
C PHE A 106 15.91 -2.37 -6.53
N GLU A 107 16.67 -3.45 -6.62
CA GLU A 107 18.07 -3.53 -6.14
C GLU A 107 19.00 -2.49 -6.75
N LEU A 108 18.71 -2.03 -7.98
CA LEU A 108 19.51 -1.02 -8.69
C LEU A 108 19.04 0.43 -8.43
N SER A 109 17.99 0.61 -7.64
CA SER A 109 17.43 1.91 -7.29
C SER A 109 17.78 2.24 -5.84
N LEU A 110 18.48 3.34 -5.61
CA LEU A 110 18.86 3.78 -4.27
C LEU A 110 17.71 4.57 -3.64
N CYS A 111 17.27 4.15 -2.45
CA CYS A 111 16.23 4.85 -1.69
C CYS A 111 16.67 6.28 -1.34
N SER A 112 15.89 7.30 -1.74
CA SER A 112 16.15 8.71 -1.40
C SER A 112 15.04 9.29 -0.50
N THR A 113 13.84 9.52 -1.05
CA THR A 113 12.68 10.09 -0.35
C THR A 113 11.39 9.37 -0.71
N LEU A 114 10.45 9.28 0.25
CA LEU A 114 9.06 8.93 0.00
C LEU A 114 8.28 10.21 -0.27
N ASP A 115 7.80 10.35 -1.50
CA ASP A 115 7.14 11.57 -1.98
C ASP A 115 5.62 11.51 -1.81
N GLY A 116 5.05 10.30 -1.71
CA GLY A 116 3.63 10.13 -1.44
C GLY A 116 3.19 8.70 -1.23
N VAL A 117 2.10 8.56 -0.49
CA VAL A 117 1.40 7.30 -0.24
C VAL A 117 -0.07 7.49 -0.57
N GLY A 118 -0.72 6.46 -1.13
CA GLY A 118 -2.17 6.53 -1.26
C GLY A 118 -2.85 5.25 -1.66
N LYS A 119 -4.14 5.19 -1.34
CA LYS A 119 -5.02 4.06 -1.64
C LYS A 119 -5.41 4.06 -3.12
N ILE A 120 -5.44 2.84 -3.68
CA ILE A 120 -5.97 2.53 -5.00
C ILE A 120 -6.94 1.35 -4.85
N GLU A 121 -8.21 1.58 -5.18
CA GLU A 121 -9.22 0.52 -5.26
C GLU A 121 -9.46 0.19 -6.72
N GLU A 122 -9.36 -1.09 -7.06
CA GLU A 122 -9.69 -1.60 -8.38
C GLU A 122 -10.42 -2.93 -8.26
N LYS A 123 -11.67 -2.97 -8.73
CA LYS A 123 -12.60 -4.10 -8.55
C LYS A 123 -12.76 -4.43 -7.06
N GLU A 124 -12.38 -5.62 -6.62
CA GLU A 124 -12.43 -6.09 -5.23
C GLU A 124 -11.06 -6.02 -4.52
N ARG A 125 -10.04 -5.53 -5.22
CA ARG A 125 -8.66 -5.45 -4.73
C ARG A 125 -8.39 -4.06 -4.18
N THR A 126 -7.66 -4.01 -3.08
CA THR A 126 -7.20 -2.74 -2.50
C THR A 126 -5.69 -2.74 -2.47
N PHE A 127 -5.10 -1.72 -3.07
CA PHE A 127 -3.67 -1.49 -3.06
C PHE A 127 -3.34 -0.21 -2.30
N ILE A 128 -2.14 -0.20 -1.72
CA ILE A 128 -1.48 1.02 -1.30
C ILE A 128 -0.29 1.25 -2.24
N GLY A 129 -0.32 2.37 -2.94
CA GLY A 129 0.78 2.83 -3.77
C GLY A 129 1.69 3.77 -2.99
N PHE A 130 2.97 3.70 -3.31
CA PHE A 130 4.02 4.58 -2.80
C PHE A 130 4.75 5.19 -3.98
N VAL A 131 5.09 6.47 -3.89
CA VAL A 131 5.94 7.17 -4.87
C VAL A 131 7.24 7.51 -4.17
N TYR A 132 8.35 6.98 -4.67
CA TYR A 132 9.68 7.26 -4.15
C TYR A 132 10.48 8.05 -5.17
N THR A 133 11.21 9.07 -4.72
CA THR A 133 12.38 9.51 -5.46
C THR A 133 13.51 8.53 -5.18
N VAL A 134 14.18 8.09 -6.25
CA VAL A 134 15.27 7.11 -6.19
C VAL A 134 16.50 7.63 -6.90
N GLY A 135 17.67 7.30 -6.37
CA GLY A 135 18.95 7.51 -7.05
C GLY A 135 19.23 6.38 -8.03
N LEU A 136 19.58 6.74 -9.25
CA LEU A 136 20.15 5.85 -10.27
C LEU A 136 21.61 6.25 -10.50
N ARG A 137 22.33 5.53 -11.38
CA ARG A 137 23.76 5.73 -11.62
C ARG A 137 24.14 7.18 -11.98
N ASP A 138 23.30 7.88 -12.72
CA ASP A 138 23.59 9.17 -13.34
C ASP A 138 22.53 10.26 -13.08
N ARG A 139 21.42 9.91 -12.42
CA ARG A 139 20.26 10.79 -12.24
C ARG A 139 19.40 10.36 -11.08
N TYR A 140 18.43 11.20 -10.74
CA TYR A 140 17.28 10.80 -9.96
C TYR A 140 16.10 10.45 -10.87
N ALA A 141 15.27 9.52 -10.42
CA ALA A 141 14.01 9.17 -11.04
C ALA A 141 12.94 9.04 -9.95
N GLN A 142 11.68 8.89 -10.36
CA GLN A 142 10.63 8.45 -9.44
C GLN A 142 10.25 7.01 -9.75
N ASN A 143 10.08 6.21 -8.71
CA ASN A 143 9.63 4.83 -8.80
C ASN A 143 8.36 4.63 -7.96
N TYR A 144 7.51 3.75 -8.44
CA TYR A 144 6.35 3.30 -7.68
C TYR A 144 6.67 2.01 -6.94
N PHE A 145 6.21 1.91 -5.70
CA PHE A 145 6.07 0.62 -5.00
C PHE A 145 4.58 0.36 -4.75
N LEU A 146 4.17 -0.90 -4.80
CA LEU A 146 2.76 -1.26 -4.69
C LEU A 146 2.60 -2.47 -3.79
N ILE A 147 1.80 -2.31 -2.74
CA ILE A 147 1.34 -3.44 -1.93
C ILE A 147 -0.14 -3.67 -2.16
N GLU A 148 -0.56 -4.93 -2.10
CA GLU A 148 -1.96 -5.33 -2.02
C GLU A 148 -2.31 -5.69 -0.58
N LEU A 149 -3.49 -5.24 -0.13
CA LEU A 149 -4.03 -5.58 1.18
C LEU A 149 -4.88 -6.84 1.06
N ASN A 150 -4.54 -7.86 1.84
CA ASN A 150 -5.44 -8.99 2.05
C ASN A 150 -6.27 -8.72 3.30
N LYS A 151 -7.53 -8.34 3.07
CA LYS A 151 -8.48 -7.93 4.11
C LYS A 151 -8.85 -9.07 5.05
N GLY A 152 -8.93 -10.30 4.53
CA GLY A 152 -9.38 -11.47 5.27
C GLY A 152 -8.41 -11.90 6.37
N ASN A 153 -7.10 -11.82 6.11
CA ASN A 153 -6.04 -12.22 7.03
C ASN A 153 -5.23 -11.04 7.60
N LYS A 154 -5.53 -9.80 7.21
CA LYS A 154 -4.82 -8.57 7.60
C LYS A 154 -3.33 -8.60 7.26
N THR A 155 -2.99 -9.12 6.08
CA THR A 155 -1.62 -9.11 5.57
C THR A 155 -1.45 -8.14 4.41
N ILE A 156 -0.19 -7.81 4.12
CA ILE A 156 0.20 -7.01 2.96
C ILE A 156 1.13 -7.83 2.07
N GLU A 157 1.04 -7.65 0.76
CA GLU A 157 1.87 -8.36 -0.21
C GLU A 157 2.46 -7.39 -1.23
N ASP A 158 3.75 -7.52 -1.55
CA ASP A 158 4.37 -6.78 -2.66
C ASP A 158 3.76 -7.24 -4.00
N LYS A 159 3.20 -6.28 -4.74
CA LYS A 159 2.65 -6.45 -6.10
C LYS A 159 3.32 -5.52 -7.11
N SER A 160 4.52 -5.01 -6.81
CA SER A 160 5.24 -4.04 -7.65
C SER A 160 5.60 -4.61 -9.03
N GLN A 161 5.64 -5.94 -9.19
CA GLN A 161 5.77 -6.60 -10.50
C GLN A 161 4.65 -6.20 -11.48
N LEU A 162 3.46 -5.85 -11.00
CA LEU A 162 2.35 -5.39 -11.85
C LEU A 162 2.67 -4.06 -12.55
N ILE A 163 3.59 -3.28 -12.00
CA ILE A 163 3.89 -1.90 -12.42
C ILE A 163 5.37 -1.70 -12.76
N GLU A 164 6.11 -2.78 -12.98
CA GLU A 164 7.54 -2.76 -13.33
C GLU A 164 7.83 -1.94 -14.60
N ARG A 165 6.94 -1.99 -15.59
CA ARG A 165 7.06 -1.22 -16.83
C ARG A 165 6.97 0.30 -16.67
N PHE A 166 6.62 0.79 -15.49
CA PHE A 166 6.45 2.21 -15.19
C PHE A 166 7.57 2.75 -14.29
N GLN A 167 8.72 2.07 -14.22
CA GLN A 167 9.83 2.42 -13.33
C GLN A 167 10.97 3.08 -14.11
N ASN A 168 11.79 3.86 -13.40
CA ASN A 168 13.06 4.43 -13.88
C ASN A 168 12.98 5.34 -15.12
N ASP A 169 11.79 5.82 -15.46
CA ASP A 169 11.61 6.87 -16.46
C ASP A 169 11.83 8.27 -15.86
N SER A 170 11.90 9.27 -16.73
CA SER A 170 12.06 10.68 -16.34
C SER A 170 10.73 11.37 -16.05
N GLU A 171 9.60 10.65 -16.10
CA GLU A 171 8.29 11.26 -15.91
C GLU A 171 8.04 11.50 -14.42
N LYS A 172 7.43 12.64 -14.11
CA LYS A 172 6.95 12.90 -12.75
C LYS A 172 5.80 11.95 -12.44
N LYS A 173 5.90 11.26 -11.32
CA LYS A 173 4.97 10.22 -10.88
C LYS A 173 4.06 10.73 -9.77
N SER A 174 2.85 10.16 -9.73
CA SER A 174 1.85 10.49 -8.72
C SER A 174 0.95 9.29 -8.44
N ILE A 175 0.35 9.25 -7.24
CA ILE A 175 -0.66 8.24 -6.91
C ILE A 175 -1.87 8.30 -7.86
N ALA A 176 -2.21 9.49 -8.36
CA ALA A 176 -3.32 9.66 -9.30
C ALA A 176 -3.04 8.98 -10.64
N ASP A 177 -1.79 9.02 -11.11
CA ASP A 177 -1.40 8.38 -12.37
C ASP A 177 -1.25 6.87 -12.19
N LEU A 178 -0.64 6.42 -11.09
CA LEU A 178 -0.60 5.00 -10.73
C LEU A 178 -2.01 4.38 -10.68
N ARG A 179 -3.00 5.09 -10.13
CA ARG A 179 -4.40 4.65 -10.13
C ARG A 179 -4.96 4.44 -11.54
N LYS A 180 -4.62 5.30 -12.51
CA LYS A 180 -5.05 5.14 -13.91
C LYS A 180 -4.36 3.93 -14.56
N ASP A 181 -3.10 3.69 -14.21
CA ASP A 181 -2.33 2.63 -14.82
C ASP A 181 -2.72 1.24 -14.33
N ILE A 182 -3.03 1.08 -13.04
CA ILE A 182 -3.63 -0.14 -12.49
C ILE A 182 -4.95 -0.46 -13.19
N LYS A 183 -5.83 0.53 -13.36
CA LYS A 183 -7.09 0.39 -14.12
C LYS A 183 -6.88 -0.12 -15.54
N LYS A 184 -5.84 0.35 -16.24
CA LYS A 184 -5.52 -0.11 -17.60
C LYS A 184 -4.99 -1.54 -17.61
N ILE A 185 -4.18 -1.94 -16.63
CA ILE A 185 -3.65 -3.30 -16.53
C ILE A 185 -4.79 -4.30 -16.34
N ASP A 186 -5.71 -4.03 -15.43
CA ASP A 186 -6.80 -4.95 -15.10
C ASP A 186 -7.86 -5.07 -16.20
N LYS A 187 -7.93 -4.09 -17.13
CA LYS A 187 -8.75 -4.17 -18.35
C LYS A 187 -8.13 -5.04 -19.44
N ARG A 188 -6.79 -5.13 -19.50
CA ARG A 188 -6.07 -5.94 -20.52
C ARG A 188 -5.99 -7.42 -20.17
N LYS A 189 -6.30 -7.79 -18.92
CA LYS A 189 -6.37 -9.18 -18.44
C LYS A 189 -7.77 -9.80 -18.59
N GLN A 190 -8.74 -9.07 -19.11
CA GLN A 190 -10.07 -9.55 -19.48
C GLN A 190 -10.11 -9.77 -20.99
#